data_AF-A0A3S1GFZ1-F1
#
_entry.id   AF-A0A3S1GFZ1-F1
#
_cell.length_a   1.000
_cell.length_b   1.000
_cell.length_c   1.000
_cell.angle_alpha   90.00
_cell.angle_beta   90.00
_cell.angle_gamma   90.00
#
_symmetry.space_group_name_H-M   'P 1'
#
loop_
_entity.id
_entity.type
_entity.pdbx_description
1 polymer ?
#
loop_
_entity_poly.entity_id
_entity_poly.type
_entity_poly.pdbx_seq_one_letter_code
_entity_poly.pdbx_strand_id
1 'polypeptide(L)'
;LNQILRPWWGKLLVGMQYILLRSGPLSLSMNNAGGFFRTDPSMARPNMQLYFQAFSTVIPKSGERPILTPDPWPGFSIGLSNCRPSSCGEIMIRSSNPRDYPRITANAYSTNADVDEMLAAVKFVRKIAAMPAMAEVIEEEVLPGPSIQSDADLIQDFRKRSGTVYHPVSTCRMGPDASRAVVDPRLRVHGLEGLRVIDASIFPDNITGNTNAASILTGWKGAELVLEDQK
;
A
#
# COMPACT_ATOMS: atom_id res chain seq x y z
N LEU A 1 17.30 5.48 -11.74
CA LEU A 1 18.07 4.98 -10.57
C LEU A 1 18.73 3.61 -10.81
N ASN A 2 18.15 2.73 -11.64
CA ASN A 2 18.67 1.39 -11.94
C ASN A 2 20.17 1.36 -12.30
N GLN A 3 20.60 2.19 -13.25
CA GLN A 3 22.00 2.22 -13.71
C GLN A 3 22.99 2.60 -12.61
N ILE A 4 22.56 3.42 -11.64
CA ILE A 4 23.40 3.84 -10.50
C ILE A 4 23.45 2.73 -9.45
N LEU A 5 22.31 2.11 -9.14
CA LEU A 5 22.18 1.19 -8.00
C LEU A 5 22.38 -0.29 -8.35
N ARG A 6 22.33 -0.66 -9.63
CA ARG A 6 22.62 -2.05 -10.06
C ARG A 6 24.08 -2.43 -9.81
N PRO A 7 25.06 -1.59 -10.19
CA PRO A 7 26.45 -1.72 -9.77
C PRO A 7 26.74 -1.89 -8.27
N TRP A 8 27.65 -2.78 -7.86
CA TRP A 8 28.14 -2.79 -6.47
C TRP A 8 28.92 -1.52 -6.12
N TRP A 9 29.70 -0.98 -7.06
CA TRP A 9 30.51 0.22 -6.90
C TRP A 9 29.64 1.47 -6.94
N GLY A 10 28.56 1.48 -7.73
CA GLY A 10 27.55 2.54 -7.69
C GLY A 10 26.80 2.58 -6.34
N LYS A 11 26.45 1.42 -5.77
CA LYS A 11 25.93 1.35 -4.39
C LYS A 11 26.92 1.91 -3.38
N LEU A 12 28.21 1.59 -3.50
CA LEU A 12 29.26 2.13 -2.64
C LEU A 12 29.36 3.66 -2.76
N LEU A 13 29.40 4.21 -3.97
CA LEU A 13 29.44 5.65 -4.22
C LEU A 13 28.24 6.38 -3.63
N VAL A 14 27.03 5.86 -3.87
CA VAL A 14 25.80 6.42 -3.29
C VAL A 14 25.81 6.34 -1.76
N GLY A 15 26.30 5.22 -1.19
CA GLY A 15 26.48 5.06 0.25
C GLY A 15 27.44 6.10 0.84
N MET A 16 28.60 6.30 0.20
CA MET A 16 29.57 7.32 0.62
C MET A 16 29.00 8.73 0.50
N GLN A 17 28.30 9.06 -0.59
CA GLN A 17 27.64 10.36 -0.76
C GLN A 17 26.66 10.62 0.38
N TYR A 18 25.84 9.64 0.74
CA TYR A 18 24.88 9.80 1.82
C TYR A 18 25.57 9.97 3.18
N ILE A 19 26.60 9.18 3.49
CA ILE A 19 27.33 9.29 4.76
C ILE A 19 28.00 10.66 4.89
N LEU A 20 28.68 11.12 3.84
CA LEU A 20 29.49 12.34 3.88
C LEU A 20 28.65 13.61 3.74
N LEU A 21 27.62 13.58 2.89
CA LEU A 21 26.90 14.79 2.47
C LEU A 21 25.41 14.77 2.85
N ARG A 22 24.90 13.67 3.42
CA ARG A 22 23.48 13.49 3.75
C ARG A 22 22.54 13.78 2.58
N SER A 23 23.01 13.50 1.37
CA SER A 23 22.31 13.78 0.12
C SER A 23 22.39 12.58 -0.83
N GLY A 24 21.76 12.72 -1.99
CA GLY A 24 21.77 11.70 -3.04
C GLY A 24 20.65 10.67 -2.90
N PRO A 25 20.67 9.60 -3.71
CA PRO A 25 19.56 8.66 -3.83
C PRO A 25 19.05 8.03 -2.53
N LEU A 26 19.94 7.76 -1.55
CA LEU A 26 19.55 7.19 -0.25
C LEU A 26 18.86 8.18 0.70
N SER A 27 18.87 9.48 0.38
CA SER A 27 18.11 10.50 1.11
C SER A 27 16.69 10.69 0.57
N LEU A 28 16.33 10.01 -0.51
CA LEU A 28 15.02 10.14 -1.17
C LEU A 28 14.07 9.01 -0.75
N SER A 29 12.77 9.32 -0.77
CA SER A 29 11.72 8.30 -0.67
C SER A 29 11.76 7.34 -1.87
N MET A 30 11.29 6.12 -1.64
CA MET A 30 11.10 5.11 -2.69
C MET A 30 10.13 5.59 -3.78
N ASN A 31 9.04 6.22 -3.36
CA ASN A 31 8.06 6.81 -4.25
C ASN A 31 8.46 8.27 -4.48
N ASN A 32 8.89 8.58 -5.70
CA ASN A 32 9.41 9.90 -6.09
C ASN A 32 8.30 10.87 -6.49
N ALA A 33 7.18 10.34 -6.98
CA ALA A 33 5.97 11.09 -7.26
C ALA A 33 4.74 10.22 -6.99
N GLY A 34 3.57 10.81 -7.10
CA GLY A 34 2.31 10.10 -6.89
C GLY A 34 1.13 11.06 -6.92
N GLY A 35 -0.04 10.53 -6.57
CA GLY A 35 -1.24 11.34 -6.49
C GLY A 35 -2.47 10.50 -6.21
N PHE A 36 -3.62 11.17 -6.22
CA PHE A 36 -4.91 10.53 -6.11
C PHE A 36 -5.76 10.91 -7.32
N PHE A 37 -6.49 9.95 -7.86
CA PHE A 37 -7.38 10.19 -8.97
C PHE A 37 -8.70 9.45 -8.80
N ARG A 38 -9.68 9.85 -9.62
CA ARG A 38 -10.97 9.20 -9.73
C ARG A 38 -10.93 8.24 -10.90
N THR A 39 -11.28 6.98 -10.69
CA THR A 39 -11.43 6.02 -11.80
C THR A 39 -12.69 6.30 -12.61
N ASP A 40 -13.69 6.93 -12.00
CA ASP A 40 -14.92 7.41 -12.63
C ASP A 40 -15.15 8.90 -12.30
N PRO A 41 -15.32 9.78 -13.31
CA PRO A 41 -15.65 11.20 -13.11
C PRO A 41 -16.88 11.46 -12.22
N SER A 42 -17.83 10.52 -12.15
CA SER A 42 -19.04 10.61 -11.32
C SER A 42 -18.75 10.57 -9.82
N MET A 43 -17.59 10.06 -9.41
CA MET A 43 -17.23 9.92 -8.01
C MET A 43 -16.98 11.28 -7.36
N ALA A 44 -17.51 11.47 -6.14
CA ALA A 44 -17.36 12.71 -5.39
C ALA A 44 -15.93 12.96 -4.88
N ARG A 45 -15.10 11.91 -4.79
CA ARG A 45 -13.75 11.96 -4.23
C ARG A 45 -12.83 10.96 -4.92
N PRO A 46 -11.50 11.20 -4.94
CA PRO A 46 -10.55 10.19 -5.39
C PRO A 46 -10.70 8.87 -4.64
N ASN A 47 -10.56 7.79 -5.39
CA ASN A 47 -10.69 6.41 -4.93
C ASN A 47 -9.45 5.57 -5.26
N MET A 48 -8.54 6.07 -6.08
CA MET A 48 -7.30 5.38 -6.42
C MET A 48 -6.09 6.24 -6.07
N GLN A 49 -5.10 5.61 -5.42
CA GLN A 49 -3.80 6.21 -5.15
C GLN A 49 -2.78 5.69 -6.16
N LEU A 50 -1.99 6.60 -6.71
CA LEU A 50 -0.91 6.33 -7.66
C LEU A 50 0.43 6.58 -6.98
N TYR A 51 1.36 5.63 -7.17
CA TYR A 51 2.74 5.73 -6.73
C TYR A 51 3.66 5.67 -7.94
N PHE A 52 4.60 6.60 -8.04
CA PHE A 52 5.61 6.61 -9.09
C PHE A 52 6.99 6.39 -8.49
N GLN A 53 7.69 5.39 -9.00
CA GLN A 53 9.01 4.98 -8.56
C GLN A 53 9.98 5.12 -9.73
N ALA A 54 10.99 5.99 -9.65
CA ALA A 54 12.00 6.18 -10.70
C ALA A 54 13.07 5.05 -10.72
N PHE A 55 12.63 3.83 -10.42
CA PHE A 55 13.39 2.60 -10.50
C PHE A 55 12.46 1.42 -10.83
N SER A 56 13.03 0.33 -11.32
CA SER A 56 12.30 -0.91 -11.61
C SER A 56 13.01 -2.14 -11.04
N THR A 57 12.22 -3.13 -10.61
CA THR A 57 12.70 -4.39 -10.01
C THR A 57 11.83 -5.57 -10.45
N VAL A 58 11.57 -5.67 -11.75
CA VAL A 58 10.71 -6.70 -12.35
C VAL A 58 11.35 -8.09 -12.30
N ILE A 59 12.69 -8.17 -12.32
CA ILE A 59 13.44 -9.42 -12.18
C ILE A 59 14.06 -9.49 -10.77
N PRO A 60 13.29 -9.82 -9.72
CA PRO A 60 13.89 -10.05 -8.42
C PRO A 60 14.70 -11.36 -8.45
N LYS A 61 15.89 -11.33 -7.85
CA LYS A 61 16.60 -12.58 -7.53
C LYS A 61 15.84 -13.32 -6.44
N SER A 62 15.68 -14.63 -6.61
CA SER A 62 15.07 -15.48 -5.59
C SER A 62 15.78 -15.30 -4.24
N GLY A 63 15.02 -15.05 -3.18
CA GLY A 63 15.54 -14.85 -1.82
C GLY A 63 16.09 -13.44 -1.53
N GLU A 64 16.15 -12.54 -2.49
CA GLU A 64 16.57 -11.15 -2.27
C GLU A 64 15.38 -10.19 -2.26
N ARG A 65 15.49 -9.09 -1.49
CA ARG A 65 14.53 -7.99 -1.61
C ARG A 65 14.67 -7.37 -3.00
N PRO A 66 13.58 -7.17 -3.78
CA PRO A 66 13.64 -6.65 -5.14
C PRO A 66 14.48 -5.38 -5.28
N ILE A 67 14.39 -4.48 -4.29
CA ILE A 67 15.17 -3.24 -4.21
C ILE A 67 16.71 -3.42 -4.27
N LEU A 68 17.21 -4.58 -3.84
CA LEU A 68 18.64 -4.86 -3.80
C LEU A 68 19.20 -5.27 -5.16
N THR A 69 18.33 -5.64 -6.10
CA THR A 69 18.70 -6.00 -7.47
C THR A 69 17.80 -5.26 -8.47
N PRO A 70 18.11 -3.98 -8.77
CA PRO A 70 17.43 -3.24 -9.84
C PRO A 70 17.61 -3.92 -11.20
N ASP A 71 16.63 -3.75 -12.08
CA ASP A 71 16.66 -4.33 -13.43
C ASP A 71 17.87 -3.85 -14.28
N PRO A 72 18.28 -4.61 -15.32
CA PRO A 72 19.44 -4.28 -16.16
C PRO A 72 19.32 -3.01 -16.98
N TRP A 73 18.10 -2.53 -17.14
CA TRP A 73 17.75 -1.38 -17.95
C TRP A 73 17.34 -0.19 -17.06
N PRO A 74 17.43 1.05 -17.54
CA PRO A 74 16.74 2.17 -16.92
C PRO A 74 15.23 1.92 -16.98
N GLY A 75 14.55 2.08 -15.85
CA GLY A 75 13.11 1.85 -15.78
C GLY A 75 12.49 2.60 -14.61
N PHE A 76 11.17 2.68 -14.64
CA PHE A 76 10.35 3.20 -13.56
C PHE A 76 9.12 2.29 -13.39
N SER A 77 8.46 2.41 -12.25
CA SER A 77 7.26 1.65 -11.93
C SER A 77 6.13 2.59 -11.52
N ILE A 78 4.92 2.32 -12.00
CA ILE A 78 3.69 3.01 -11.57
C ILE A 78 2.84 2.00 -10.80
N GLY A 79 2.72 2.21 -9.49
CA GLY A 79 1.91 1.41 -8.59
C GLY A 79 0.52 2.01 -8.35
N LEU A 80 -0.44 1.15 -8.03
CA LEU A 80 -1.84 1.52 -7.79
C LEU A 80 -2.33 0.92 -6.47
N SER A 81 -3.21 1.62 -5.78
CA SER A 81 -3.89 1.12 -4.57
C SER A 81 -5.27 1.73 -4.42
N ASN A 82 -6.29 0.87 -4.30
CA ASN A 82 -7.64 1.29 -3.93
C ASN A 82 -7.59 1.99 -2.57
N CYS A 83 -8.18 3.16 -2.49
CA CYS A 83 -8.22 3.93 -1.25
C CYS A 83 -9.27 3.40 -0.28
N ARG A 84 -10.33 2.77 -0.79
CA ARG A 84 -11.47 2.27 0.00
C ARG A 84 -11.94 0.94 -0.58
N PRO A 85 -11.09 -0.11 -0.53
CA PRO A 85 -11.49 -1.43 -0.99
C PRO A 85 -12.70 -1.90 -0.20
N SER A 86 -13.64 -2.53 -0.89
CA SER A 86 -14.82 -3.17 -0.30
C SER A 86 -14.54 -4.61 0.12
N SER A 87 -13.49 -5.24 -0.41
CA SER A 87 -12.97 -6.52 0.04
C SER A 87 -12.44 -6.43 1.48
N CYS A 88 -12.95 -7.30 2.35
CA CYS A 88 -12.51 -7.43 3.73
C CYS A 88 -11.88 -8.81 3.99
N GLY A 89 -10.77 -8.80 4.71
CA GLY A 89 -10.08 -9.99 5.19
C GLY A 89 -10.38 -10.31 6.66
N GLU A 90 -9.68 -11.31 7.17
CA GLU A 90 -9.71 -11.71 8.58
C GLU A 90 -8.32 -12.12 9.09
N ILE A 91 -8.15 -12.02 10.41
CA ILE A 91 -7.01 -12.58 11.14
C ILE A 91 -7.53 -13.43 12.29
N MET A 92 -7.04 -14.67 12.40
CA MET A 92 -7.49 -15.64 13.40
C MET A 92 -6.31 -16.35 14.04
N ILE A 93 -6.39 -16.59 15.35
CA ILE A 93 -5.46 -17.49 16.05
C ILE A 93 -5.65 -18.93 15.53
N ARG A 94 -4.57 -19.72 15.53
CA ARG A 94 -4.60 -21.13 15.11
C ARG A 94 -4.42 -22.11 16.27
N SER A 95 -3.97 -21.61 17.42
CA SER A 95 -3.74 -22.40 18.63
C SER A 95 -3.74 -21.47 19.85
N SER A 96 -3.60 -22.06 21.03
CA SER A 96 -3.37 -21.34 22.29
C SER A 96 -1.90 -20.93 22.50
N ASN A 97 -0.97 -21.34 21.63
CA ASN A 97 0.44 -20.95 21.72
C ASN A 97 0.66 -19.58 21.06
N PRO A 98 1.06 -18.54 21.82
CA PRO A 98 1.23 -17.20 21.27
C PRO A 98 2.41 -17.07 20.29
N ARG A 99 3.26 -18.09 20.16
CA ARG A 99 4.36 -18.13 19.17
C ARG A 99 3.94 -18.68 17.81
N ASP A 100 2.78 -19.31 17.72
CA ASP A 100 2.29 -19.82 16.45
C ASP A 100 1.78 -18.64 15.61
N TYR A 101 2.26 -18.52 14.37
CA TYR A 101 1.77 -17.46 13.49
C TYR A 101 0.24 -17.54 13.33
N PRO A 102 -0.49 -16.42 13.30
CA PRO A 102 -1.92 -16.43 13.05
C PRO A 102 -2.21 -16.82 11.59
N ARG A 103 -3.46 -17.20 11.31
CA ARG A 103 -3.97 -17.27 9.94
C ARG A 103 -4.40 -15.87 9.52
N ILE A 104 -3.89 -15.39 8.40
CA ILE A 104 -4.29 -14.11 7.80
C ILE A 104 -4.86 -14.42 6.43
N THR A 105 -6.11 -14.03 6.20
CA THR A 105 -6.80 -14.17 4.92
C THR A 105 -7.15 -12.77 4.43
N ALA A 106 -6.41 -12.22 3.46
CA ALA A 106 -6.61 -10.85 2.99
C ALA A 106 -7.88 -10.65 2.16
N ASN A 107 -8.32 -11.69 1.43
CA ASN A 107 -9.47 -11.65 0.51
C ASN A 107 -9.44 -10.49 -0.52
N ALA A 108 -8.26 -10.07 -0.96
CA ALA A 108 -8.14 -9.03 -1.98
C ALA A 108 -8.89 -9.44 -3.27
N TYR A 109 -9.64 -8.49 -3.85
CA TYR A 109 -10.48 -8.71 -5.04
C TYR A 109 -11.60 -9.75 -4.86
N SER A 110 -12.08 -9.95 -3.63
CA SER A 110 -13.26 -10.77 -3.34
C SER A 110 -14.58 -10.14 -3.79
N THR A 111 -14.59 -8.85 -4.14
CA THR A 111 -15.77 -8.14 -4.64
C THR A 111 -15.55 -7.71 -6.10
N ASN A 112 -16.63 -7.65 -6.89
CA ASN A 112 -16.55 -7.14 -8.26
C ASN A 112 -16.21 -5.64 -8.27
N ALA A 113 -16.67 -4.87 -7.29
CA ALA A 113 -16.38 -3.44 -7.20
C ALA A 113 -14.86 -3.16 -7.16
N ASP A 114 -14.10 -3.93 -6.39
CA ASP A 114 -12.65 -3.75 -6.28
C ASP A 114 -11.92 -4.18 -7.56
N VAL A 115 -12.44 -5.21 -8.24
CA VAL A 115 -11.93 -5.69 -9.54
C VAL A 115 -12.16 -4.65 -10.63
N ASP A 116 -13.37 -4.12 -10.74
CA ASP A 116 -13.76 -3.14 -11.74
C ASP A 116 -12.99 -1.82 -11.54
N GLU A 117 -12.84 -1.39 -10.28
CA GLU A 117 -12.06 -0.20 -9.94
C GLU A 117 -10.58 -0.35 -10.31
N MET A 118 -9.96 -1.49 -10.02
CA MET A 118 -8.56 -1.74 -10.39
C MET A 118 -8.39 -1.85 -11.91
N LEU A 119 -9.32 -2.49 -12.62
CA LEU A 119 -9.29 -2.56 -14.09
C LEU A 119 -9.34 -1.16 -14.71
N ALA A 120 -10.22 -0.29 -14.22
CA ALA A 120 -10.30 1.10 -14.68
C ALA A 120 -8.99 1.86 -14.39
N ALA A 121 -8.37 1.64 -13.24
CA ALA A 121 -7.10 2.25 -12.86
C ALA A 121 -5.93 1.80 -13.74
N VAL A 122 -5.81 0.51 -14.05
CA VAL A 122 -4.76 -0.02 -14.95
C VAL A 122 -4.90 0.57 -16.35
N LYS A 123 -6.13 0.62 -16.89
CA LYS A 123 -6.40 1.28 -18.18
C LYS A 123 -6.03 2.76 -18.15
N PHE A 124 -6.29 3.44 -17.04
CA PHE A 124 -5.93 4.85 -16.87
C PHE A 124 -4.41 5.07 -16.84
N VAL A 125 -3.64 4.20 -16.16
CA VAL A 125 -2.18 4.27 -16.17
C VAL A 125 -1.62 4.07 -17.58
N ARG A 126 -2.17 3.15 -18.38
CA ARG A 126 -1.79 3.01 -19.79
C ARG A 126 -2.07 4.26 -20.62
N LYS A 127 -3.17 4.97 -20.34
CA LYS A 127 -3.44 6.28 -20.96
C LYS A 127 -2.40 7.32 -20.55
N ILE A 128 -2.00 7.37 -19.28
CA ILE A 128 -0.91 8.26 -18.82
C ILE A 128 0.40 7.92 -19.54
N ALA A 129 0.75 6.65 -19.62
CA ALA A 129 1.97 6.20 -20.29
C ALA A 129 1.99 6.57 -21.79
N ALA A 130 0.83 6.56 -22.45
CA ALA A 130 0.69 6.94 -23.86
C ALA A 130 0.66 8.46 -24.11
N MET A 131 0.62 9.31 -23.07
CA MET A 131 0.67 10.77 -23.25
C MET A 131 2.04 11.20 -23.79
N PRO A 132 2.15 12.23 -24.66
CA PRO A 132 3.41 12.59 -25.32
C PRO A 132 4.61 12.75 -24.36
N ALA A 133 4.41 13.45 -23.24
CA ALA A 133 5.46 13.67 -22.23
C ALA A 133 5.99 12.38 -21.57
N MET A 134 5.19 11.31 -21.54
CA MET A 134 5.60 10.01 -21.02
C MET A 134 6.07 9.08 -22.13
N ALA A 135 5.38 9.06 -23.27
CA ALA A 135 5.68 8.19 -24.39
C ALA A 135 7.09 8.44 -24.96
N GLU A 136 7.59 9.66 -24.92
CA GLU A 136 8.96 10.00 -25.35
C GLU A 136 10.06 9.32 -24.52
N VAL A 137 9.76 8.90 -23.28
CA VAL A 137 10.74 8.28 -22.36
C VAL A 137 10.44 6.79 -22.08
N ILE A 138 9.43 6.22 -22.73
CA ILE A 138 9.04 4.81 -22.57
C ILE A 138 9.37 4.06 -23.85
N GLU A 139 10.32 3.13 -23.76
CA GLU A 139 10.63 2.21 -24.86
C GLU A 139 9.56 1.11 -24.97
N GLU A 140 9.21 0.48 -23.85
CA GLU A 140 8.17 -0.56 -23.80
C GLU A 140 7.50 -0.66 -22.42
N GLU A 141 6.28 -1.20 -22.40
CA GLU A 141 5.64 -1.67 -21.17
C GLU A 141 6.15 -3.08 -20.84
N VAL A 142 6.87 -3.24 -19.74
CA VAL A 142 7.40 -4.56 -19.33
C VAL A 142 6.32 -5.42 -18.64
N LEU A 143 5.52 -4.81 -17.75
CA LEU A 143 4.43 -5.48 -17.04
C LEU A 143 3.17 -4.61 -17.10
N PRO A 144 1.99 -5.18 -17.42
CA PRO A 144 1.76 -6.58 -17.83
C PRO A 144 2.30 -6.95 -19.22
N GLY A 145 2.71 -5.95 -20.01
CA GLY A 145 3.21 -6.13 -21.36
C GLY A 145 2.17 -5.83 -22.44
N PRO A 146 2.60 -5.46 -23.65
CA PRO A 146 1.72 -4.97 -24.72
C PRO A 146 0.77 -6.03 -25.29
N SER A 147 1.04 -7.32 -25.08
CA SER A 147 0.19 -8.43 -25.51
C SER A 147 -1.05 -8.63 -24.62
N ILE A 148 -1.02 -8.13 -23.39
CA ILE A 148 -2.13 -8.23 -22.44
C ILE A 148 -3.09 -7.08 -22.70
N GLN A 149 -4.13 -7.30 -23.50
CA GLN A 149 -5.02 -6.22 -23.96
C GLN A 149 -6.45 -6.35 -23.50
N SER A 150 -6.98 -7.57 -23.39
CA SER A 150 -8.37 -7.77 -23.01
C SER A 150 -8.57 -7.48 -21.52
N ASP A 151 -9.80 -7.11 -21.15
CA ASP A 151 -10.17 -6.89 -19.76
C ASP A 151 -9.95 -8.13 -18.91
N ALA A 152 -10.24 -9.32 -19.47
CA ALA A 152 -10.01 -10.60 -18.81
C ALA A 152 -8.52 -10.84 -18.53
N ASP A 153 -7.64 -10.56 -19.49
CA ASP A 153 -6.19 -10.74 -19.32
C ASP A 153 -5.64 -9.76 -18.29
N LEU A 154 -6.08 -8.50 -18.33
CA LEU A 154 -5.71 -7.48 -17.35
C LEU A 154 -6.14 -7.88 -15.93
N ILE A 155 -7.37 -8.37 -15.77
CA ILE A 155 -7.87 -8.88 -14.48
C ILE A 155 -7.03 -10.04 -13.98
N GLN A 156 -6.71 -11.01 -14.85
CA GLN A 156 -5.89 -12.15 -14.47
C GLN A 156 -4.49 -11.71 -14.03
N ASP A 157 -3.89 -10.77 -14.77
CA ASP A 157 -2.57 -10.24 -14.45
C ASP A 157 -2.54 -9.53 -13.09
N PHE A 158 -3.42 -8.55 -12.85
CA PHE A 158 -3.34 -7.82 -11.59
C PHE A 158 -3.72 -8.71 -10.40
N ARG A 159 -4.60 -9.71 -10.56
CA ARG A 159 -4.87 -10.69 -9.50
C ARG A 159 -3.63 -11.52 -9.14
N LYS A 160 -2.79 -11.83 -10.12
CA LYS A 160 -1.55 -12.59 -9.92
C LYS A 160 -0.43 -11.74 -9.30
N ARG A 161 -0.34 -10.46 -9.66
CA ARG A 161 0.79 -9.58 -9.28
C ARG A 161 0.52 -8.67 -8.10
N SER A 162 -0.73 -8.42 -7.75
CA SER A 162 -1.05 -7.51 -6.65
C SER A 162 -0.52 -8.05 -5.33
N GLY A 163 -0.02 -7.13 -4.50
CA GLY A 163 0.41 -7.38 -3.14
C GLY A 163 -0.14 -6.32 -2.20
N THR A 164 0.20 -6.44 -0.92
CA THR A 164 -0.16 -5.43 0.06
C THR A 164 0.73 -4.18 -0.09
N VAL A 165 0.12 -3.01 0.12
CA VAL A 165 0.84 -1.74 0.36
C VAL A 165 1.18 -1.52 1.84
N TYR A 166 1.02 -2.57 2.66
CA TYR A 166 1.35 -2.61 4.10
C TYR A 166 0.48 -1.69 4.97
N HIS A 167 -0.80 -1.54 4.62
CA HIS A 167 -1.77 -0.75 5.39
C HIS A 167 -2.95 -1.58 5.95
N PRO A 168 -2.74 -2.76 6.60
CA PRO A 168 -3.85 -3.47 7.23
C PRO A 168 -4.41 -2.68 8.41
N VAL A 169 -5.73 -2.62 8.52
CA VAL A 169 -6.48 -1.84 9.52
C VAL A 169 -7.78 -2.57 9.90
N SER A 170 -8.53 -2.02 10.86
CA SER A 170 -9.93 -2.38 11.14
C SER A 170 -10.20 -3.74 11.78
N THR A 171 -9.19 -4.52 12.18
CA THR A 171 -9.37 -5.85 12.80
C THR A 171 -9.95 -5.81 14.22
N CYS A 172 -9.90 -4.66 14.90
CA CYS A 172 -10.55 -4.38 16.17
C CYS A 172 -11.40 -3.12 16.08
N ARG A 173 -12.19 -3.03 14.99
CA ARG A 173 -13.04 -1.88 14.63
C ARG A 173 -13.68 -1.17 15.83
N MET A 174 -13.55 0.14 15.85
CA MET A 174 -14.27 1.04 16.75
C MET A 174 -15.72 1.25 16.28
N GLY A 175 -16.67 1.26 17.23
CA GLY A 175 -18.06 1.57 16.98
C GLY A 175 -18.94 1.50 18.24
N PRO A 176 -20.12 2.15 18.23
CA PRO A 176 -21.01 2.18 19.39
C PRO A 176 -21.73 0.85 19.67
N ASP A 177 -21.85 -0.01 18.65
CA ASP A 177 -22.56 -1.29 18.71
C ASP A 177 -21.59 -2.46 18.95
N ALA A 178 -21.64 -3.03 20.16
CA ALA A 178 -20.80 -4.15 20.58
C ALA A 178 -21.01 -5.43 19.74
N SER A 179 -22.12 -5.56 19.00
CA SER A 179 -22.33 -6.71 18.11
C SER A 179 -21.54 -6.60 16.79
N ARG A 180 -21.00 -5.41 16.48
CA ARG A 180 -20.32 -5.10 15.21
C ARG A 180 -18.95 -4.44 15.38
N ALA A 181 -18.55 -4.13 16.61
CA ALA A 181 -17.33 -3.43 16.96
C ALA A 181 -16.63 -4.09 18.16
N VAL A 182 -15.31 -3.97 18.22
CA VAL A 182 -14.49 -4.50 19.32
C VAL A 182 -14.29 -3.45 20.40
N VAL A 183 -14.13 -2.18 20.01
CA VAL A 183 -13.98 -1.06 20.95
C VAL A 183 -15.06 0.00 20.78
N ASP A 184 -15.39 0.68 21.87
CA ASP A 184 -16.32 1.82 21.87
C ASP A 184 -15.63 3.12 21.37
N PRO A 185 -16.36 4.23 21.21
CA PRO A 185 -15.77 5.53 20.83
C PRO A 185 -14.75 6.12 21.82
N ARG A 186 -14.63 5.57 23.03
CA ARG A 186 -13.55 5.88 24.01
C ARG A 186 -12.39 4.89 23.92
N LEU A 187 -12.36 4.03 22.90
CA LEU A 187 -11.35 3.01 22.62
C LEU A 187 -11.31 1.87 23.64
N ARG A 188 -12.36 1.72 24.46
CA ARG A 188 -12.48 0.67 25.48
C ARG A 188 -13.03 -0.59 24.84
N VAL A 189 -12.48 -1.75 25.19
CA VAL A 189 -12.98 -3.03 24.70
C VAL A 189 -14.38 -3.27 25.27
N HIS A 190 -15.35 -3.56 24.40
CA HIS A 190 -16.71 -3.84 24.84
C HIS A 190 -16.75 -5.03 25.80
N GLY A 191 -17.47 -4.88 26.91
CA GLY A 191 -17.63 -5.93 27.92
C GLY A 191 -16.43 -6.17 28.84
N LEU A 192 -15.35 -5.38 28.72
CA LEU A 192 -14.18 -5.46 29.60
C LEU A 192 -13.85 -4.10 30.22
N GLU A 193 -13.51 -4.11 31.50
CA GLU A 193 -13.04 -2.93 32.21
C GLU A 193 -11.51 -2.82 32.13
N GLY A 194 -10.98 -1.60 32.15
CA GLY A 194 -9.54 -1.35 32.22
C GLY A 194 -8.73 -1.74 30.97
N LEU A 195 -9.38 -2.15 29.87
CA LEU A 195 -8.71 -2.57 28.63
C LEU A 195 -9.10 -1.69 27.44
N ARG A 196 -8.10 -1.28 26.65
CA ARG A 196 -8.24 -0.47 25.44
C ARG A 196 -7.37 -0.99 24.31
N VAL A 197 -7.75 -0.67 23.07
CA VAL A 197 -6.93 -0.87 21.86
C VAL A 197 -6.66 0.49 21.24
N ILE A 198 -5.38 0.82 20.98
CA ILE A 198 -4.97 2.15 20.52
C ILE A 198 -3.94 1.99 19.38
N ASP A 199 -4.41 1.46 18.25
CA ASP A 199 -3.62 1.30 17.04
C ASP A 199 -4.52 1.34 15.78
N ALA A 200 -3.97 1.06 14.60
CA ALA A 200 -4.72 1.12 13.35
C ALA A 200 -5.85 0.08 13.22
N SER A 201 -5.87 -0.95 14.07
CA SER A 201 -6.93 -1.96 14.07
C SER A 201 -8.29 -1.39 14.47
N ILE A 202 -8.33 -0.25 15.16
CA ILE A 202 -9.57 0.39 15.61
C ILE A 202 -10.26 1.21 14.53
N PHE A 203 -9.63 1.43 13.37
CA PHE A 203 -10.24 2.24 12.33
C PHE A 203 -11.58 1.62 11.90
N PRO A 204 -12.67 2.40 11.83
CA PRO A 204 -13.94 1.84 11.38
C PRO A 204 -13.88 1.32 9.95
N ASP A 205 -13.10 1.98 9.11
CA ASP A 205 -12.89 1.65 7.71
C ASP A 205 -11.50 2.14 7.25
N ASN A 206 -11.08 1.75 6.05
CA ASN A 206 -9.79 2.15 5.50
C ASN A 206 -9.69 3.67 5.33
N ILE A 207 -8.56 4.22 5.74
CA ILE A 207 -8.23 5.64 5.55
C ILE A 207 -7.71 5.82 4.13
N THR A 208 -8.10 6.90 3.48
CA THR A 208 -7.58 7.27 2.15
C THR A 208 -6.14 7.71 2.26
N GLY A 209 -5.25 6.97 1.60
CA GLY A 209 -3.81 7.21 1.65
C GLY A 209 -3.08 6.28 2.61
N ASN A 210 -1.89 6.68 3.01
CA ASN A 210 -1.04 5.91 3.91
C ASN A 210 -1.51 6.04 5.37
N THR A 211 -1.53 4.93 6.10
CA THR A 211 -2.14 4.86 7.44
C THR A 211 -1.26 5.39 8.57
N ASN A 212 0.04 5.60 8.33
CA ASN A 212 0.98 6.01 9.38
C ASN A 212 0.55 7.27 10.15
N ALA A 213 0.16 8.34 9.44
CA ALA A 213 -0.25 9.59 10.08
C ALA A 213 -1.52 9.40 10.95
N ALA A 214 -2.48 8.62 10.46
CA ALA A 214 -3.69 8.29 11.21
C ALA A 214 -3.38 7.44 12.45
N SER A 215 -2.42 6.51 12.36
CA SER A 215 -1.97 5.69 13.49
C SER A 215 -1.29 6.53 14.57
N ILE A 216 -0.43 7.49 14.19
CA ILE A 216 0.20 8.42 15.14
C ILE A 216 -0.86 9.26 15.85
N LEU A 217 -1.81 9.82 15.11
CA LEU A 217 -2.93 10.59 15.69
C LEU A 217 -3.77 9.73 16.64
N THR A 218 -3.97 8.45 16.31
CA THR A 218 -4.70 7.50 17.17
C THR A 218 -3.96 7.25 18.47
N GLY A 219 -2.64 7.06 18.42
CA GLY A 219 -1.79 6.98 19.61
C GLY A 219 -1.92 8.22 20.49
N TRP A 220 -1.80 9.41 19.89
CA TRP A 220 -1.98 10.68 20.60
C TRP A 220 -3.35 10.79 21.26
N LYS A 221 -4.42 10.59 20.49
CA LYS A 221 -5.79 10.76 20.97
C LYS A 221 -6.16 9.71 22.02
N GLY A 222 -5.70 8.47 21.84
CA GLY A 222 -5.90 7.41 22.82
C GLY A 222 -5.20 7.73 24.15
N ALA A 223 -4.00 8.31 24.12
CA ALA A 223 -3.31 8.76 25.34
C ALA A 223 -4.10 9.86 26.07
N GLU A 224 -4.65 10.85 25.36
CA GLU A 224 -5.53 11.86 25.96
C GLU A 224 -6.75 11.24 26.64
N LEU A 225 -7.45 10.32 25.96
CA LEU A 225 -8.64 9.67 26.50
C LEU A 225 -8.34 8.81 27.74
N VAL A 226 -7.11 8.27 27.85
CA VAL A 226 -6.66 7.54 29.05
C VAL A 226 -6.44 8.51 30.21
N LEU A 227 -5.78 9.65 29.96
CA LEU A 227 -5.54 10.67 30.98
C LEU A 227 -6.83 11.33 31.48
N GLU A 228 -7.83 11.50 30.60
CA GLU A 228 -9.15 12.01 30.97
C GLU A 228 -9.87 11.08 31.96
N ASP A 229 -9.83 9.77 31.73
CA ASP A 229 -10.52 8.77 32.57
C ASP A 229 -9.80 8.49 33.91
N GLN A 230 -8.56 8.97 34.07
CA GLN A 230 -7.80 8.85 35.33
C GLN A 230 -7.98 10.03 36.28
N LYS A 231 -8.68 11.09 35.86
CA LYS A 231 -9.02 12.23 36.72
C LYS A 231 -10.33 11.96 37.46
#